data_AF-A0A6M1S0Q0-F1
#
_entry.id   AF-A0A6M1S0Q0-F1
#
_cell.length_a   1.000
_cell.length_b   1.000
_cell.length_c   1.000
_cell.angle_alpha   90.00
_cell.angle_beta   90.00
_cell.angle_gamma   90.00
#
_symmetry.space_group_name_H-M   'P 1'
#
loop_
_entity.id
_entity.type
_entity.pdbx_description
1 polymer ?
#
loop_
_entity_poly.entity_id
_entity_poly.type
_entity_poly.pdbx_seq_one_letter_code
_entity_poly.pdbx_strand_id
1 'polypeptide(L)'
;MYDREARFPMEDTMNAARIEYTEKGVMHMAARRCDVIRISVSGAVIGLLTQYNLPQQFYLDIPDARITKIGCLLMKVFANNTAEVRFLRLLNQKELDRIFIFSTHPAHKDKVMDVRSW
;
A
#
# COMPACT_ATOMS: atom_id res chain seq x y z
N MET A 1 -26.05 2.43 14.12
CA MET A 1 -26.09 1.86 12.75
C MET A 1 -24.65 1.80 12.28
N TYR A 2 -23.99 0.64 12.38
CA TYR A 2 -22.60 0.51 11.93
C TYR A 2 -22.62 0.25 10.43
N ASP A 3 -22.14 1.21 9.65
CA ASP A 3 -21.75 0.96 8.26
C ASP A 3 -20.77 -0.22 8.28
N ARG A 4 -21.22 -1.37 7.76
CA ARG A 4 -20.31 -2.48 7.47
C ARG A 4 -19.48 -2.00 6.29
N GLU A 5 -18.28 -1.47 6.55
CA GLU A 5 -17.34 -1.12 5.48
C GLU A 5 -17.25 -2.30 4.50
N ALA A 6 -17.40 -2.01 3.21
CA ALA A 6 -17.30 -3.01 2.17
C ALA A 6 -15.93 -3.70 2.28
N ARG A 7 -15.93 -5.00 2.57
CA ARG A 7 -14.70 -5.79 2.62
C ARG A 7 -14.32 -6.16 1.20
N PHE A 8 -13.33 -5.47 0.66
CA PHE A 8 -12.74 -5.82 -0.62
C PHE A 8 -11.75 -6.98 -0.41
N PRO A 9 -11.78 -8.01 -1.26
CA PRO A 9 -10.83 -9.10 -1.17
C PRO A 9 -9.41 -8.58 -1.41
N MET A 10 -8.48 -9.01 -0.57
CA MET A 10 -7.06 -8.68 -0.67
C MET A 10 -6.35 -9.74 -1.53
N GLU A 11 -5.63 -9.31 -2.55
CA GLU A 11 -4.78 -10.16 -3.40
C GLU A 11 -3.33 -10.05 -2.92
N ASP A 12 -2.63 -11.19 -2.92
CA ASP A 12 -1.24 -11.25 -2.50
C ASP A 12 -0.36 -10.56 -3.54
N THR A 13 0.64 -9.80 -3.08
CA THR A 13 1.57 -9.09 -3.93
C THR A 13 2.94 -8.97 -3.25
N MET A 14 3.95 -8.55 -4.02
CA MET A 14 5.32 -8.34 -3.53
C MET A 14 5.89 -7.09 -4.20
N ASN A 15 5.21 -5.96 -4.00
CA ASN A 15 5.71 -4.67 -4.49
C ASN A 15 6.55 -4.00 -3.42
N ALA A 16 7.71 -3.49 -3.81
CA ALA A 16 8.44 -2.56 -2.97
C ALA A 16 7.66 -1.25 -2.83
N ALA A 17 7.62 -0.72 -1.62
CA ALA A 17 6.89 0.49 -1.29
C ALA A 17 7.64 1.39 -0.31
N ARG A 18 7.10 2.58 -0.12
CA ARG A 18 7.65 3.58 0.79
C ARG A 18 6.54 4.28 1.55
N ILE A 19 6.74 4.42 2.84
CA ILE A 19 5.87 5.16 3.74
C ILE A 19 6.48 6.54 3.95
N GLU A 20 5.73 7.58 3.64
CA GLU A 20 6.11 8.98 3.84
C GLU A 20 5.22 9.63 4.90
N TYR A 21 5.83 10.26 5.89
CA TYR A 21 5.13 10.92 6.97
C TYR A 21 5.98 12.04 7.58
N THR A 22 5.32 12.91 8.33
CA THR A 22 5.97 13.98 9.07
C THR A 22 6.37 13.51 10.46
N GLU A 23 7.63 13.69 10.82
CA GLU A 23 8.14 13.45 12.17
C GLU A 23 8.26 14.79 12.93
N LYS A 24 7.82 14.80 14.20
CA LYS A 24 7.98 15.94 15.11
C LYS A 24 7.46 17.28 14.55
N GLY A 25 6.30 17.26 13.87
CA GLY A 25 5.70 18.43 13.22
C GLY A 25 6.03 18.54 11.73
N VAL A 26 5.79 19.71 11.12
CA VAL A 26 5.90 19.94 9.66
C VAL A 26 7.37 19.99 9.17
N MET A 27 8.35 19.99 10.07
CA MET A 27 9.74 20.31 9.73
C MET A 27 10.58 19.13 9.20
N HIS A 28 10.15 17.88 9.40
CA HIS A 28 10.91 16.72 8.93
C HIS A 28 10.01 15.70 8.23
N MET A 29 10.17 15.58 6.91
CA MET A 29 9.63 14.44 6.17
C MET A 29 10.54 13.23 6.37
N ALA A 30 10.01 12.18 6.98
CA ALA A 30 10.64 10.88 7.03
C ALA A 30 10.06 9.99 5.92
N ALA A 31 10.93 9.18 5.33
CA ALA A 31 10.54 8.16 4.37
C ALA A 31 11.16 6.82 4.75
N ARG A 32 10.35 5.77 4.83
CA ARG A 32 10.78 4.42 5.23
C ARG A 32 10.38 3.41 4.17
N ARG A 33 11.28 2.48 3.85
CA ARG A 33 10.99 1.38 2.92
C ARG A 33 10.14 0.32 3.61
N CYS A 34 9.23 -0.28 2.86
CA CYS A 34 8.35 -1.37 3.26
C CYS A 34 7.98 -2.20 2.02
N ASP A 35 7.37 -3.35 2.22
CA ASP A 35 6.84 -4.17 1.13
C ASP A 35 5.31 -4.25 1.24
N VAL A 36 4.60 -4.19 0.12
CA VAL A 36 3.17 -4.48 0.08
C VAL A 36 3.02 -5.99 -0.07
N ILE A 37 2.49 -6.64 0.97
CA ILE A 37 2.31 -8.10 1.03
C ILE A 37 0.96 -8.48 0.43
N ARG A 38 -0.08 -7.69 0.71
CA ARG A 38 -1.43 -7.88 0.16
C ARG A 38 -2.08 -6.53 -0.10
N ILE A 39 -2.89 -6.44 -1.14
CA ILE A 39 -3.57 -5.18 -1.48
C ILE A 39 -4.96 -5.43 -2.05
N SER A 40 -5.85 -4.47 -1.80
CA SER A 40 -7.18 -4.37 -2.39
C SER A 40 -7.40 -2.93 -2.85
N VAL A 41 -8.58 -2.64 -3.40
CA VAL A 41 -8.94 -1.26 -3.77
C VAL A 41 -9.03 -0.31 -2.56
N SER A 42 -9.23 -0.80 -1.33
CA SER A 42 -9.48 0.05 -0.15
C SER A 42 -8.40 -0.01 0.92
N GLY A 43 -7.37 -0.83 0.77
CA GLY A 43 -6.34 -0.98 1.79
C GLY A 43 -5.27 -1.99 1.41
N ALA A 44 -4.30 -2.16 2.31
CA ALA A 44 -3.20 -3.08 2.13
C ALA A 44 -2.71 -3.66 3.46
N VAL A 45 -1.98 -4.77 3.36
CA VAL A 45 -1.10 -5.27 4.41
C VAL A 45 0.33 -4.99 3.97
N ILE A 46 1.05 -4.24 4.79
CA ILE A 46 2.45 -3.87 4.55
C ILE A 46 3.38 -4.62 5.50
N GLY A 47 4.54 -5.03 5.00
CA GLY A 47 5.65 -5.58 5.76
C GLY A 47 6.71 -4.51 6.03
N LEU A 48 7.12 -4.40 7.27
CA LEU A 48 8.12 -3.43 7.74
C LEU A 48 9.46 -4.13 7.90
N LEU A 49 10.52 -3.52 7.38
CA LEU A 49 11.88 -4.04 7.51
C LEU A 49 12.39 -4.00 8.96
N THR A 50 11.97 -3.01 9.73
CA THR A 50 12.34 -2.83 11.13
C THR A 50 11.13 -2.44 11.96
N GLN A 51 11.15 -2.74 13.26
CA GLN A 51 10.12 -2.28 14.19
C GLN A 51 10.32 -0.79 14.49
N TYR A 52 9.28 0.00 14.24
CA TYR A 52 9.20 1.39 14.65
C TYR A 52 7.74 1.78 14.86
N ASN A 53 7.52 2.90 15.54
CA ASN A 53 6.18 3.45 15.73
C ASN A 53 5.71 4.06 14.41
N LEU A 54 4.85 3.36 13.68
CA LEU A 54 4.17 3.97 12.55
C LEU A 54 3.22 5.08 13.03
N PRO A 55 3.16 6.21 12.31
CA PRO A 55 2.16 7.22 12.57
C PRO A 55 0.76 6.69 12.22
N GLN A 56 -0.26 7.29 12.82
CA GLN A 56 -1.66 6.96 12.56
C GLN A 56 -2.06 7.24 11.10
N GLN A 57 -1.47 8.27 10.48
CA GLN A 57 -1.72 8.67 9.10
C GLN A 57 -0.40 8.88 8.36
N PHE A 58 -0.34 8.44 7.12
CA PHE A 58 0.84 8.59 6.27
C PHE A 58 0.47 8.42 4.80
N TYR A 59 1.42 8.70 3.92
CA TYR A 59 1.32 8.38 2.50
C TYR A 59 2.07 7.09 2.18
N LEU A 60 1.48 6.26 1.33
CA LEU A 60 2.10 5.07 0.75
C LEU A 60 2.41 5.34 -0.72
N ASP A 61 3.67 5.12 -1.10
CA ASP A 61 4.13 5.12 -2.49
C ASP A 61 4.49 3.70 -2.91
N ILE A 62 4.15 3.33 -4.15
CA ILE A 62 4.56 2.11 -4.82
C ILE A 62 5.29 2.53 -6.10
N PRO A 63 6.62 2.76 -6.03
CA PRO A 63 7.38 3.42 -7.09
C PRO A 63 7.35 2.69 -8.43
N ASP A 64 7.52 1.36 -8.43
CA ASP A 64 7.60 0.56 -9.66
C ASP A 64 6.29 0.62 -10.47
N ALA A 65 5.14 0.65 -9.77
CA ALA A 65 3.82 0.80 -10.36
C ALA A 65 3.44 2.26 -10.66
N ARG A 66 4.33 3.22 -10.37
CA ARG A 66 4.10 4.67 -10.46
C ARG A 66 2.85 5.15 -9.72
N ILE A 67 2.53 4.51 -8.60
CA ILE A 67 1.44 4.94 -7.72
C ILE A 67 2.06 5.73 -6.58
N THR A 68 1.71 7.00 -6.47
CA THR A 68 2.28 7.90 -5.44
C THR A 68 1.19 8.46 -4.54
N LYS A 69 1.56 8.76 -3.30
CA LYS A 69 0.76 9.50 -2.31
C LYS A 69 -0.61 8.89 -2.05
N ILE A 70 -0.69 7.56 -1.89
CA ILE A 70 -1.90 6.92 -1.38
C ILE A 70 -2.02 7.28 0.10
N GLY A 71 -2.96 8.15 0.46
CA GLY A 71 -3.23 8.46 1.86
C GLY A 71 -3.72 7.22 2.60
N CYS A 72 -3.10 6.91 3.74
CA CYS A 72 -3.34 5.70 4.52
C CYS A 72 -3.66 6.04 5.98
N LEU A 73 -4.55 5.24 6.57
CA LEU A 73 -4.81 5.17 8.01
C LEU A 73 -4.33 3.83 8.54
N LEU A 74 -3.53 3.88 9.60
CA LEU A 74 -3.09 2.68 10.30
C LEU A 74 -4.28 2.04 11.05
N MET A 75 -4.60 0.80 10.72
CA MET A 75 -5.69 0.06 11.36
C MET A 75 -5.17 -0.83 12.48
N LYS A 76 -4.11 -1.59 12.19
CA LYS A 76 -3.54 -2.56 13.12
C LYS A 76 -2.07 -2.80 12.83
N VAL A 77 -1.28 -2.93 13.89
CA VAL A 77 0.10 -3.43 13.82
C VAL A 77 0.13 -4.85 14.40
N PHE A 78 0.80 -5.75 13.72
CA PHE A 78 0.95 -7.15 14.14
C PHE A 78 2.37 -7.38 14.69
N ALA A 79 2.52 -8.43 15.51
CA ALA A 79 3.80 -8.77 16.14
C ALA A 79 4.87 -9.28 15.15
N ASN A 80 4.49 -9.65 13.93
CA ASN A 80 5.37 -10.14 12.86
C ASN A 80 5.84 -9.03 11.91
N ASN A 81 5.96 -7.79 12.40
CA ASN A 81 6.38 -6.61 11.63
C ASN A 81 5.49 -6.30 10.42
N THR A 82 4.23 -6.71 10.43
CA THR A 82 3.26 -6.28 9.43
C THR A 82 2.28 -5.28 10.01
N ALA A 83 1.68 -4.47 9.15
CA ALA A 83 0.60 -3.57 9.51
C ALA A 83 -0.51 -3.61 8.47
N GLU A 84 -1.75 -3.54 8.94
CA GLU A 84 -2.94 -3.36 8.11
C GLU A 84 -3.26 -1.86 8.03
N VAL A 85 -3.46 -1.40 6.79
CA VAL A 85 -3.70 0.01 6.48
C VAL A 85 -4.95 0.13 5.61
N ARG A 86 -5.75 1.16 5.89
CA ARG A 86 -6.91 1.54 5.09
C ARG A 86 -6.56 2.75 4.24
N PHE A 87 -6.91 2.72 2.96
CA PHE A 87 -6.73 3.86 2.07
C PHE A 87 -7.81 4.92 2.31
N LEU A 88 -7.41 6.18 2.27
CA LEU A 88 -8.31 7.34 2.37
C LEU A 88 -9.16 7.56 1.12
N ARG A 89 -8.78 6.91 0.01
CA ARG A 89 -9.55 6.82 -1.23
C ARG A 89 -9.50 5.39 -1.76
N LEU A 90 -10.49 5.02 -2.56
CA LEU A 90 -10.40 3.78 -3.33
C LEU A 90 -9.38 3.95 -4.46
N LEU A 91 -8.60 2.89 -4.71
CA LEU A 91 -7.83 2.74 -5.93
C LEU A 91 -8.80 2.42 -7.08
N ASN A 92 -8.54 2.98 -8.25
CA ASN A 92 -9.25 2.55 -9.45
C ASN A 92 -8.61 1.28 -10.02
N GLN A 93 -9.34 0.60 -10.92
CA GLN A 93 -8.87 -0.66 -11.51
C GLN A 93 -7.52 -0.50 -12.22
N LYS A 94 -7.28 0.61 -12.94
CA LYS A 94 -6.01 0.86 -13.63
C LYS A 94 -4.82 0.99 -12.66
N GLU A 95 -5.03 1.54 -11.47
CA GLU A 95 -4.01 1.61 -10.44
C GLU A 95 -3.71 0.23 -9.88
N LEU A 96 -4.75 -0.54 -9.57
CA LEU A 96 -4.61 -1.90 -9.04
C LEU A 96 -3.93 -2.84 -10.05
N ASP A 97 -4.33 -2.78 -11.32
CA ASP A 97 -3.72 -3.56 -12.40
C ASP A 97 -2.24 -3.25 -12.55
N ARG A 98 -1.85 -1.96 -12.48
CA ARG A 98 -0.43 -1.57 -12.51
C ARG A 98 0.34 -2.16 -11.34
N ILE A 99 -0.22 -2.11 -10.14
CA ILE A 99 0.42 -2.70 -8.95
C ILE A 99 0.69 -4.18 -9.19
N PHE A 100 -0.29 -4.92 -9.74
CA PHE A 100 -0.09 -6.34 -10.03
C PHE A 100 0.89 -6.61 -11.17
N ILE A 101 0.84 -5.85 -12.27
CA ILE A 101 1.79 -6.01 -13.40
C ILE A 101 3.24 -5.78 -12.96
N PHE A 102 3.48 -4.79 -12.10
CA PHE A 102 4.81 -4.46 -11.57
C PHE A 102 5.15 -5.21 -10.27
N SER A 103 4.36 -6.21 -9.90
CA SER A 103 4.61 -7.05 -8.74
C SER A 103 5.62 -8.14 -9.07
N THR A 104 6.48 -8.47 -8.11
CA THR A 104 7.40 -9.61 -8.23
C THR A 104 6.77 -10.94 -7.81
N HIS A 105 5.49 -10.93 -7.43
CA HIS A 105 4.79 -12.13 -6.97
C HIS A 105 4.57 -13.14 -8.12
N PRO A 106 4.83 -14.45 -7.92
CA PRO A 106 4.73 -15.47 -8.98
C PRO A 106 3.37 -15.51 -9.70
N ALA A 107 2.28 -15.22 -8.98
CA ALA A 107 0.93 -15.20 -9.56
C ALA A 107 0.71 -14.08 -10.58
N HIS A 108 1.60 -13.09 -10.66
CA HIS A 108 1.46 -11.92 -11.53
C HIS A 108 2.41 -11.94 -12.74
N LYS A 109 3.24 -13.00 -12.88
CA LYS A 109 4.28 -13.09 -13.91
C LYS A 109 3.75 -12.90 -15.34
N ASP A 110 2.54 -13.37 -15.60
CA ASP A 110 1.91 -13.31 -16.92
C ASP A 110 0.96 -12.11 -17.10
N LYS A 111 0.85 -11.22 -16.09
CA LYS A 111 0.04 -10.01 -16.21
C LYS A 111 0.78 -9.00 -17.09
N VAL A 112 0.15 -8.64 -18.19
CA VAL A 112 0.69 -7.70 -19.17
C VAL A 112 -0.12 -6.40 -19.17
N MET A 113 0.57 -5.31 -19.47
CA MET A 113 -0.03 -4.00 -19.58
C MET A 113 -0.59 -3.77 -20.98
N ASP A 114 -1.83 -3.29 -21.09
CA ASP A 114 -2.31 -2.75 -22.36
C ASP A 114 -1.70 -1.37 -22.60
N VAL A 115 -0.68 -1.32 -23.44
CA VAL A 115 0.10 -0.12 -23.78
C VAL A 115 -0.77 0.98 -24.41
N ARG A 116 -1.94 0.65 -24.99
CA ARG A 116 -2.86 1.64 -25.57
C ARG A 116 -3.66 2.40 -24.51
N SER A 117 -3.70 1.88 -23.29
CA SER A 117 -4.46 2.44 -22.17
C SER A 117 -3.63 3.32 -21.23
N TRP A 118 -2.34 3.50 -21.56
CA TRP A 118 -1.30 4.20 -20.79
C TRP A 118 -1.33 5.71 -20.95
#